data_AF-A0A1L9B0P4-F1
#
_entry.id   AF-A0A1L9B0P4-F1
#
_cell.length_a   1.000
_cell.length_b   1.000
_cell.length_c   1.000
_cell.angle_alpha   90.00
_cell.angle_beta   90.00
_cell.angle_gamma   90.00
#
_symmetry.space_group_name_H-M   'P 1'
#
loop_
_entity.id
_entity.type
_entity.pdbx_description
1 polymer ?
#
loop_
_entity_poly.entity_id
_entity_poly.type
_entity_poly.pdbx_seq_one_letter_code
_entity_poly.pdbx_strand_id
1 'polypeptide(L)'
;MPREVTDSDGIKWSCIQAFAGLGKDPEKTEAARVGDSGNRFHVTCTPSGGAKSVRVELPGDWEKALSDEALLRAIQEQRARDDSP
;
A
#
# COMPACT_ATOMS: atom_id res chain seq x y z
N MET A 1 -1.89 1.55 -11.28
CA MET A 1 -0.76 0.72 -11.76
C MET A 1 0.01 0.26 -10.52
N PRO A 2 0.63 -0.93 -10.48
CA PRO A 2 1.48 -1.30 -9.36
C PRO A 2 2.70 -0.37 -9.31
N ARG A 3 3.02 0.19 -8.13
CA ARG A 3 4.25 0.96 -7.91
C ARG A 3 5.35 0.01 -7.47
N GLU A 4 6.48 0.03 -8.16
CA GLU A 4 7.65 -0.77 -7.81
C GLU A 4 8.66 0.11 -7.09
N VAL A 5 9.05 -0.27 -5.87
CA VAL A 5 10.10 0.40 -5.09
C VAL A 5 11.16 -0.60 -4.69
N THR A 6 12.42 -0.19 -4.59
CA THR A 6 13.51 -1.11 -4.19
C THR A 6 14.00 -0.71 -2.82
N ASP A 7 14.00 -1.66 -1.88
CA ASP A 7 14.54 -1.44 -0.55
C ASP A 7 16.08 -1.36 -0.57
N SER A 8 16.67 -0.86 0.53
CA SER A 8 18.12 -0.78 0.72
C SER A 8 18.79 -2.15 0.68
N ASP A 9 18.05 -3.21 1.03
CA ASP A 9 18.47 -4.61 0.88
C ASP A 9 18.45 -5.13 -0.58
N GLY A 10 18.09 -4.29 -1.56
CA GLY A 10 17.95 -4.69 -2.97
C GLY A 10 16.69 -5.50 -3.27
N ILE A 11 15.75 -5.59 -2.32
CA ILE A 11 14.46 -6.26 -2.49
C ILE A 11 13.52 -5.33 -3.25
N LYS A 12 13.02 -5.74 -4.42
CA LYS A 12 11.96 -4.99 -5.10
C LYS A 12 10.62 -5.27 -4.44
N TRP A 13 9.83 -4.24 -4.24
CA TRP A 13 8.51 -4.28 -3.64
C TRP A 13 7.50 -3.78 -4.65
N SER A 14 6.61 -4.67 -5.06
CA SER A 14 5.48 -4.32 -5.92
C SER A 14 4.28 -3.98 -5.03
N CYS A 15 4.02 -2.69 -4.89
CA CYS A 15 2.90 -2.15 -4.14
C CYS A 15 1.71 -1.90 -5.07
N ILE A 16 0.63 -2.63 -4.85
CA ILE A 16 -0.63 -2.50 -5.58
C ILE A 16 -1.75 -2.12 -4.62
N GLN A 17 -2.48 -1.07 -4.98
CA GLN A 17 -3.69 -0.69 -4.25
C GLN A 17 -4.75 -1.78 -4.46
N ALA A 18 -5.23 -2.39 -3.36
CA ALA A 18 -6.14 -3.52 -3.40
C ALA A 18 -7.50 -3.19 -4.07
N PHE A 19 -7.81 -1.89 -4.22
CA PHE A 19 -9.04 -1.38 -4.85
C PHE A 19 -8.89 -0.95 -6.31
N ALA A 20 -7.71 -1.08 -6.93
CA ALA A 20 -7.49 -0.65 -8.32
C ALA A 20 -8.31 -1.44 -9.37
N GLY A 21 -9.05 -2.48 -8.97
CA GLY A 21 -9.94 -3.28 -9.82
C GLY A 21 -11.44 -2.98 -9.66
N LEU A 22 -11.84 -2.12 -8.72
CA LEU A 22 -13.19 -1.59 -8.67
C LEU A 22 -13.17 -0.32 -9.53
N GLY A 23 -13.71 -0.45 -10.75
CA GLY A 23 -13.81 0.62 -11.72
C GLY A 23 -14.36 1.91 -11.12
N LYS A 24 -14.18 3.01 -11.84
CA LYS A 24 -14.70 4.35 -11.53
C LYS A 24 -16.23 4.38 -11.47
N ASP A 25 -16.82 3.67 -10.52
CA ASP A 25 -18.22 3.72 -10.16
C ASP A 25 -18.34 4.71 -8.99
N PRO A 26 -18.90 5.91 -9.22
CA PRO A 26 -19.04 6.91 -8.19
C PRO A 26 -19.91 6.42 -7.01
N GLU A 27 -20.81 5.44 -7.24
CA GLU A 27 -21.66 4.84 -6.20
C GLU A 27 -20.92 3.92 -5.22
N LYS A 28 -19.84 3.23 -5.65
CA LYS A 28 -19.02 2.41 -4.75
C LYS A 28 -17.86 3.18 -4.11
N THR A 29 -17.57 4.38 -4.61
CA THR A 29 -16.60 5.29 -4.03
C THR A 29 -17.05 5.80 -2.65
N GLU A 30 -18.37 5.93 -2.43
CA GLU A 30 -18.96 6.33 -1.14
C GLU A 30 -18.84 5.24 -0.07
N ALA A 31 -18.94 3.95 -0.43
CA ALA A 31 -18.80 2.85 0.52
C ALA A 31 -17.35 2.59 0.96
N ALA A 32 -16.37 3.07 0.19
CA ALA A 32 -14.94 3.00 0.52
C ALA A 32 -14.45 4.23 1.30
N ARG A 33 -15.27 5.29 1.40
CA ARG A 33 -15.01 6.42 2.28
C ARG A 33 -15.48 6.06 3.68
N VAL A 34 -14.54 5.67 4.54
CA VAL A 34 -14.73 5.91 5.97
C VAL A 34 -14.89 7.43 6.09
N GLY A 35 -16.05 7.86 6.58
CA GLY A 35 -16.61 9.20 6.38
C GLY A 35 -15.62 10.36 6.42
N ASP A 36 -15.83 11.30 5.50
CA ASP A 36 -15.50 12.73 5.56
C ASP A 36 -14.11 13.20 6.03
N SER A 37 -13.11 12.34 6.25
CA SER A 37 -11.82 12.79 6.83
C SER A 37 -10.56 12.03 6.42
N GLY A 38 -10.63 11.01 5.58
CA GLY A 38 -9.43 10.21 5.30
C GLY A 38 -9.45 9.58 3.93
N ASN A 39 -8.94 10.29 2.94
CA ASN A 39 -8.53 9.72 1.66
C ASN A 39 -7.40 8.71 1.96
N ARG A 40 -7.68 7.50 2.46
CA ARG A 40 -6.71 6.45 2.79
C ARG A 40 -7.15 5.14 2.11
N PHE A 41 -6.18 4.38 1.63
CA PHE A 41 -6.38 3.19 0.82
C PHE A 41 -5.49 2.06 1.31
N HIS A 42 -6.01 0.85 1.20
CA HIS A 42 -5.22 -0.35 1.46
C HIS A 42 -4.34 -0.69 0.26
N VAL A 43 -3.04 -0.72 0.50
CA VAL A 43 -2.01 -1.05 -0.47
C VAL A 43 -1.35 -2.35 -0.05
N THR A 44 -1.36 -3.33 -0.94
CA THR A 44 -0.68 -4.60 -0.74
C THR A 44 0.69 -4.51 -1.38
N CYS A 45 1.74 -4.62 -0.59
CA CYS A 45 3.11 -4.62 -1.06
C CYS A 45 3.68 -6.05 -0.99
N THR A 46 4.06 -6.56 -2.15
CA THR A 46 4.63 -7.89 -2.31
C THR A 46 6.10 -7.78 -2.66
N PRO A 47 7.01 -8.38 -1.89
CA PRO A 47 8.43 -8.39 -2.22
C PRO A 47 8.73 -9.40 -3.34
N SER A 48 9.61 -9.01 -4.26
CA SER A 48 10.21 -9.87 -5.26
C SER A 48 11.17 -10.83 -4.55
N GLY A 49 10.78 -12.10 -4.45
CA GLY A 49 11.54 -13.09 -3.68
C GLY A 49 10.66 -14.11 -2.94
N GLY A 50 9.34 -14.01 -3.07
CA GLY A 50 8.40 -14.99 -2.49
C GLY A 50 8.19 -14.84 -0.99
N ALA A 51 8.62 -13.72 -0.40
CA ALA A 51 8.37 -13.43 1.00
C ALA A 51 6.94 -12.92 1.24
N LYS A 52 6.50 -12.95 2.50
CA LYS A 52 5.14 -12.60 2.93
C LYS A 52 4.74 -11.19 2.44
N SER A 53 3.65 -11.11 1.68
CA SER A 53 3.01 -9.85 1.30
C SER A 53 2.49 -9.13 2.54
N VAL A 54 2.62 -7.81 2.56
CA VAL A 54 2.06 -6.99 3.64
C VAL A 54 1.03 -6.01 3.13
N ARG A 55 0.04 -5.75 3.96
CA ARG A 55 -1.03 -4.80 3.67
C ARG A 55 -0.83 -3.58 4.55
N VAL A 56 -0.47 -2.47 3.92
CA VAL A 56 -0.32 -1.17 4.58
C VAL A 56 -1.48 -0.26 4.21
N GLU A 57 -1.88 0.60 5.13
CA GLU A 57 -2.89 1.61 4.88
C GLU A 57 -2.21 2.96 4.67
N LEU A 58 -2.36 3.51 3.46
CA LEU A 58 -1.67 4.72 3.03
C LEU A 58 -2.67 5.78 2.59
N PRO A 59 -2.33 7.08 2.66
CA PRO A 59 -3.18 8.13 2.07
C PRO A 59 -3.43 7.87 0.57
N GLY A 60 -4.53 8.34 -0.01
CA GLY A 60 -4.91 8.12 -1.41
C GLY A 60 -3.97 8.77 -2.39
N ASP A 61 -3.32 9.84 -1.94
CA ASP A 61 -2.26 10.50 -2.68
C ASP A 61 -0.90 9.83 -2.46
N TRP A 62 -0.80 8.65 -1.85
CA TRP A 62 0.48 7.96 -1.60
C TRP A 62 1.37 7.83 -2.83
N GLU A 63 0.79 7.60 -4.01
CA GLU A 63 1.57 7.53 -5.26
C GLU A 63 2.33 8.84 -5.55
N LYS A 64 1.81 9.99 -5.10
CA LYS A 64 2.39 11.33 -5.35
C LYS A 64 3.02 11.97 -4.12
N ALA A 65 2.45 11.71 -2.94
CA ALA A 65 2.78 12.33 -1.67
C ALA A 65 3.78 11.49 -0.86
N LEU A 66 3.82 10.16 -1.04
CA LEU A 66 4.80 9.31 -0.39
C LEU A 66 5.98 9.05 -1.32
N SER A 67 7.17 9.33 -0.80
CA SER A 67 8.44 8.90 -1.36
C SER A 67 8.63 7.41 -1.18
N ASP A 68 9.50 6.81 -2.00
CA ASP A 68 9.77 5.37 -1.96
C ASP A 68 10.29 4.93 -0.58
N GLU A 69 11.14 5.74 0.06
CA GLU A 69 11.65 5.50 1.41
C GLU A 69 10.55 5.47 2.47
N ALA A 70 9.60 6.41 2.39
CA ALA A 70 8.49 6.48 3.33
C ALA A 70 7.52 5.29 3.16
N LEU A 71 7.32 4.87 1.91
CA LEU A 71 6.55 3.68 1.58
C LEU A 71 7.22 2.41 2.14
N LEU A 72 8.52 2.25 1.91
CA LEU A 72 9.32 1.15 2.45
C LEU A 72 9.29 1.11 3.98
N ARG A 73 9.43 2.27 4.62
CA ARG A 73 9.32 2.35 6.08
C ARG A 73 7.97 1.84 6.59
N ALA A 74 6.86 2.25 5.97
CA ALA A 74 5.53 1.79 6.35
C ALA A 74 5.38 0.27 6.15
N ILE A 75 5.93 -0.28 5.06
CA ILE A 75 5.98 -1.73 4.79
C ILE A 75 6.75 -2.47 5.87
N GLN A 76 7.94 -1.97 6.25
CA GLN A 76 8.77 -2.59 7.27
C GLN A 76 8.14 -2.53 8.66
N GLU A 77 7.57 -1.39 9.05
CA GLU A 77 6.85 -1.21 10.32
C GLU A 77 5.65 -2.18 10.41
N GLN A 78 4.90 -2.35 9.32
CA GLN A 78 3.78 -3.29 9.27
C GLN A 78 4.26 -4.75 9.29
N ARG A 79 5.32 -5.09 8.56
CA ARG A 79 5.96 -6.41 8.63
C ARG A 79 6.38 -6.78 10.04
N ALA A 80 7.05 -5.87 10.74
CA ALA A 80 7.52 -6.11 12.10
C ALA A 80 6.36 -6.39 13.08
N ARG A 81 5.19 -5.77 12.85
CA ARG A 81 3.96 -6.05 13.60
C ARG A 81 3.33 -7.40 13.24
N ASP A 82 3.25 -7.72 11.94
CA ASP A 82 2.66 -8.97 11.42
C ASP A 82 3.55 -10.21 11.63
N ASP A 83 4.82 -10.02 11.96
CA ASP A 83 5.79 -11.05 12.33
C ASP A 83 5.87 -11.26 13.86
N SER A 84 5.26 -10.37 14.66
CA SER A 84 5.17 -10.55 16.10
C SER A 84 4.16 -11.67 16.43
N PRO A 85 4.55 -12.71 17.19
CA PRO A 85 3.67 -13.82 17.59
C PRO A 85 2.67 -13.43 18.69
#